data_AF-A0A4S1DRV0-F1
#
_entry.id   AF-A0A4S1DRV0-F1
#
_cell.length_a   1.000
_cell.length_b   1.000
_cell.length_c   1.000
_cell.angle_alpha   90.00
_cell.angle_beta   90.00
_cell.angle_gamma   90.00
#
_symmetry.space_group_name_H-M   'P 1'
#
loop_
_entity.id
_entity.type
_entity.pdbx_description
1 polymer ?
#
loop_
_entity_poly.entity_id
_entity_poly.type
_entity_poly.pdbx_seq_one_letter_code
_entity_poly.pdbx_strand_id
1 'polypeptide(L)'
;MKENADKYIDNLAKKVIKETPLESPSFNFTASVMSQVTELSNNTVTVYKPLISKTGWIVISIVFFALIIYMLLGMQEEPVSWFGSLDLSVLSDNKITNLFSGFSIPKTLTYAVVLFGLMFCIQIPLLKSHFNQRLQN
;
A
#
# COMPACT_ATOMS: atom_id res chain seq x y z
N MET A 1 52.47 -53.80 -31.44
CA MET A 1 53.25 -52.55 -31.28
C MET A 1 52.37 -51.31 -31.05
N LYS A 2 51.15 -51.19 -31.63
CA LYS A 2 50.26 -50.02 -31.47
C LYS A 2 49.63 -49.86 -30.07
N GLU A 3 49.22 -50.94 -29.42
CA GLU A 3 48.52 -50.89 -28.12
C GLU A 3 49.33 -50.25 -26.98
N ASN A 4 50.66 -50.39 -27.01
CA ASN A 4 51.54 -49.78 -25.99
C ASN A 4 51.68 -48.27 -26.18
N ALA A 5 51.53 -47.77 -27.42
CA ALA A 5 51.55 -46.33 -27.70
C ALA A 5 50.27 -45.67 -27.18
N ASP A 6 49.10 -46.31 -27.37
CA ASP A 6 47.82 -45.77 -26.88
C ASP A 6 47.78 -45.65 -25.35
N LYS A 7 48.31 -46.67 -24.64
CA LYS A 7 48.45 -46.63 -23.16
C LYS A 7 49.39 -45.53 -22.69
N TYR A 8 50.44 -45.23 -23.45
CA TYR A 8 51.37 -44.15 -23.11
C TYR A 8 50.72 -42.77 -23.25
N ILE A 9 49.94 -42.57 -24.32
CA ILE A 9 49.20 -41.32 -24.54
C ILE A 9 48.09 -41.13 -23.49
N ASP A 10 47.36 -42.17 -23.12
CA ASP A 10 46.35 -42.10 -22.04
C ASP A 10 47.00 -41.76 -20.68
N ASN A 11 48.15 -42.36 -20.39
CA ASN A 11 48.88 -42.09 -19.14
C ASN A 11 49.40 -40.64 -19.09
N LEU A 12 49.92 -40.13 -20.21
CA LEU A 12 50.31 -38.73 -20.34
C LEU A 12 49.12 -37.78 -20.15
N ALA A 13 47.97 -38.06 -20.78
CA ALA A 13 46.77 -37.25 -20.64
C ALA A 13 46.29 -37.23 -19.18
N LYS A 14 46.25 -38.39 -18.51
CA LYS A 14 45.90 -38.47 -17.07
C LYS A 14 46.87 -37.70 -16.18
N LYS A 15 48.18 -37.76 -16.49
CA LYS A 15 49.21 -37.06 -15.72
C LYS A 15 49.06 -35.55 -15.84
N VAL A 16 48.86 -35.04 -17.05
CA VAL A 16 48.65 -33.61 -17.31
C VAL A 16 47.39 -33.10 -16.61
N ILE A 17 46.27 -33.83 -16.70
CA ILE A 17 45.01 -33.45 -16.05
C ILE A 17 45.14 -33.46 -14.52
N LYS A 18 45.89 -34.41 -13.96
CA LYS A 18 46.07 -34.56 -12.51
C LYS A 18 47.07 -33.57 -11.92
N GLU A 19 48.08 -33.16 -12.68
CA GLU A 19 49.10 -32.19 -12.25
C GLU A 19 48.69 -30.74 -12.49
N THR A 20 47.61 -30.50 -13.23
CA THR A 20 47.04 -29.15 -13.38
C THR A 20 46.44 -28.73 -12.04
N PRO A 21 46.87 -27.60 -11.45
CA PRO A 21 46.28 -27.11 -10.21
C PRO A 21 44.81 -26.82 -10.46
N LEU A 22 43.94 -27.30 -9.56
CA LEU A 22 42.52 -26.97 -9.59
C LEU A 22 42.39 -25.46 -9.44
N GLU A 23 41.80 -24.80 -10.42
CA GLU A 23 41.47 -23.38 -10.34
C GLU A 23 40.53 -23.20 -9.13
N SER A 24 41.03 -22.55 -8.09
CA SER A 24 40.21 -22.18 -6.95
C SER A 24 39.56 -20.84 -7.24
N PRO A 25 38.30 -20.65 -6.83
CA PRO A 25 37.67 -19.35 -6.92
C PRO A 25 38.50 -18.33 -6.13
N SER A 26 38.44 -17.07 -6.56
CA SER A 26 39.11 -15.99 -5.82
C SER A 26 38.69 -15.97 -4.36
N PHE A 27 39.57 -15.51 -3.47
CA PHE A 27 39.34 -15.47 -2.02
C PHE A 27 38.00 -14.83 -1.62
N ASN A 28 37.50 -13.87 -2.42
CA ASN A 28 36.26 -13.14 -2.16
C ASN A 28 35.07 -13.55 -3.04
N PHE A 29 35.16 -14.66 -3.78
CA PHE A 29 34.13 -15.07 -4.75
C PHE A 29 32.73 -15.12 -4.12
N THR A 30 32.58 -15.81 -2.99
CA THR A 30 31.29 -15.92 -2.28
C THR A 30 30.79 -14.56 -1.81
N ALA A 31 31.68 -13.69 -1.31
CA ALA A 31 31.30 -12.35 -0.88
C ALA A 31 30.81 -11.48 -2.06
N SER A 32 31.49 -11.53 -3.21
CA SER A 32 31.10 -10.80 -4.42
C SER A 32 29.76 -11.29 -4.99
N VAL A 33 29.54 -12.61 -5.03
CA VAL A 33 28.28 -13.20 -5.48
C VAL A 33 27.14 -12.82 -4.53
N MET A 34 27.36 -12.98 -3.21
CA MET A 34 26.33 -12.65 -2.22
C MET A 34 26.00 -11.15 -2.21
N SER A 35 26.98 -10.26 -2.43
CA SER A 35 26.75 -8.81 -2.57
C SER A 35 25.77 -8.50 -3.70
N GLN A 36 26.02 -9.07 -4.89
CA GLN A 36 25.15 -8.86 -6.05
C GLN A 36 23.76 -9.48 -5.86
N VAL A 37 23.68 -10.65 -5.22
CA VAL A 37 22.40 -11.29 -4.87
C VAL A 37 21.60 -10.43 -3.88
N THR A 38 22.25 -9.84 -2.88
CA THR A 38 21.56 -8.95 -1.92
C THR A 38 21.08 -7.65 -2.57
N GLU A 39 21.85 -7.10 -3.50
CA GLU A 39 21.44 -5.91 -4.27
C GLU A 39 20.27 -6.20 -5.22
N LEU A 40 20.26 -7.36 -5.87
CA LEU A 40 19.13 -7.80 -6.69
C LEU A 40 17.89 -8.08 -5.85
N SER A 41 18.06 -8.78 -4.72
CA SER A 41 16.99 -9.09 -3.77
C SER A 41 16.30 -7.82 -3.26
N ASN A 42 17.07 -6.83 -2.82
CA ASN A 42 16.55 -5.54 -2.34
C ASN A 42 15.78 -4.75 -3.42
N ASN A 43 16.16 -4.89 -4.71
CA ASN A 43 15.43 -4.25 -5.81
C ASN A 43 14.13 -4.99 -6.18
N THR A 44 14.03 -6.28 -5.88
CA THR A 44 12.82 -7.10 -6.16
C THR A 44 11.83 -7.16 -5.00
N VAL A 45 12.16 -6.58 -3.84
CA VAL A 45 11.16 -6.35 -2.80
C VAL A 45 10.17 -5.36 -3.38
N THR A 46 9.01 -5.86 -3.80
CA THR A 46 7.87 -5.03 -4.21
C THR A 46 7.53 -4.14 -3.02
N VAL A 47 8.11 -2.95 -2.97
CA VAL A 47 7.86 -1.98 -1.91
C VAL A 47 6.38 -1.64 -2.06
N TYR A 48 5.58 -2.12 -1.11
CA TYR A 48 4.15 -1.85 -1.07
C TYR A 48 3.97 -0.34 -0.92
N LYS A 49 3.79 0.33 -2.05
CA LYS A 49 3.43 1.75 -2.07
C LYS A 49 1.94 1.81 -1.77
N PRO A 50 1.53 2.43 -0.66
CA PRO A 50 0.11 2.51 -0.34
C PRO A 50 -0.63 3.24 -1.47
N LEU A 51 -1.78 2.69 -1.90
CA LEU A 51 -2.61 3.25 -2.98
C LEU A 51 -2.93 4.74 -2.77
N ILE A 52 -3.08 5.14 -1.51
CA ILE A 52 -3.26 6.54 -1.08
C ILE A 52 -2.22 6.83 0.00
N SER A 53 -1.50 7.94 -0.15
CA SER A 53 -0.54 8.42 0.84
C SER A 53 -1.23 8.74 2.17
N LYS A 54 -0.46 8.77 3.27
CA LYS A 54 -0.98 9.18 4.59
C LYS A 54 -1.62 10.57 4.55
N THR A 55 -1.09 11.48 3.73
CA THR A 55 -1.64 12.82 3.51
C THR A 55 -2.96 12.79 2.73
N GLY A 56 -3.09 11.93 1.73
CA GLY A 56 -4.35 11.77 0.98
C GLY A 56 -5.52 11.32 1.87
N TRP A 57 -5.23 10.45 2.85
CA TRP A 57 -6.21 10.04 3.86
C TRP A 57 -6.72 11.19 4.73
N ILE A 58 -5.85 12.14 5.10
CA ILE A 58 -6.22 13.32 5.89
C ILE A 58 -7.14 14.23 5.07
N VAL A 59 -6.80 14.47 3.80
CA VAL A 59 -7.62 15.30 2.89
C VAL A 59 -9.02 14.69 2.68
N ILE A 60 -9.10 13.38 2.44
CA ILE A 60 -10.38 12.67 2.28
C ILE A 60 -11.24 12.81 3.54
N SER A 61 -10.63 12.66 4.72
CA SER A 61 -11.33 12.82 6.00
C SER A 61 -11.90 14.25 6.15
N ILE A 62 -11.09 15.28 5.89
CA ILE A 62 -11.53 16.68 5.98
C ILE A 62 -12.71 16.96 5.05
N VAL A 63 -12.63 16.53 3.78
CA VAL A 63 -13.71 16.72 2.80
C VAL A 63 -14.98 16.00 3.25
N PHE A 64 -14.85 14.78 3.74
CA PHE A 64 -15.99 14.00 4.22
C PHE A 64 -16.69 14.66 5.43
N PHE A 65 -15.92 15.14 6.41
CA PHE A 65 -16.49 15.88 7.55
C PHE A 65 -17.13 17.20 7.13
N ALA A 66 -16.53 17.95 6.21
CA ALA A 66 -17.13 19.18 5.69
C ALA A 66 -18.49 18.91 5.03
N LEU A 67 -18.61 17.79 4.31
CA LEU A 67 -19.85 17.36 3.67
C LEU A 67 -20.93 16.98 4.69
N ILE A 68 -20.57 16.28 5.77
CA ILE A 68 -21.47 15.97 6.88
C ILE A 68 -21.95 17.27 7.54
N ILE A 69 -21.05 18.20 7.85
CA ILE A 69 -21.38 19.48 8.48
C ILE A 69 -22.35 20.27 7.61
N TYR A 70 -22.11 20.31 6.29
CA TYR A 70 -23.01 20.95 5.33
C TYR A 70 -24.41 20.31 5.32
N MET A 71 -24.51 18.99 5.34
CA MET A 71 -25.81 18.29 5.40
C MET A 71 -26.54 18.53 6.72
N LEU A 72 -25.81 18.63 7.85
CA LEU A 72 -26.39 18.95 9.15
C LEU A 72 -26.94 20.37 9.21
N LEU A 73 -26.24 21.33 8.60
CA LEU A 73 -26.66 22.74 8.50
C LEU A 73 -27.96 22.92 7.70
N GLY A 74 -28.17 22.11 6.67
CA GLY A 74 -29.39 22.15 5.85
C GLY A 74 -30.64 21.56 6.52
N MET A 75 -30.50 20.89 7.67
CA MET A 75 -31.65 20.39 8.44
C MET A 75 -32.16 21.47 9.39
N GLN A 76 -32.97 22.40 8.87
CA GLN A 76 -33.49 23.53 9.64
C GLN A 76 -34.74 23.21 10.50
N GLU A 77 -35.02 21.95 10.84
CA GLU A 77 -36.22 21.65 11.63
C GLU A 77 -36.02 20.61 12.73
N GLU A 78 -36.25 21.12 13.95
CA GLU A 78 -36.22 20.55 15.29
C GLU A 78 -34.82 20.40 15.93
N PRO A 79 -34.53 21.15 17.01
CA PRO A 79 -33.26 21.04 17.71
C PRO A 79 -33.18 19.66 18.36
N VAL A 80 -32.32 18.80 17.82
CA VAL A 80 -31.92 17.58 18.51
C VAL A 80 -31.26 18.03 19.82
N SER A 81 -31.90 17.74 20.96
CA SER A 81 -31.57 18.23 22.31
C SER A 81 -30.10 18.04 22.74
N TRP A 82 -29.31 17.24 22.03
CA TRP A 82 -27.89 16.99 22.30
C TRP A 82 -26.94 17.98 21.60
N PHE A 83 -27.42 18.74 20.60
CA PHE A 83 -26.62 19.68 19.81
C PHE A 83 -27.03 21.15 19.98
N GLY A 84 -27.96 21.43 20.92
CA GLY A 84 -28.62 22.72 21.08
C GLY A 84 -27.73 23.91 21.49
N SER A 85 -26.42 23.71 21.68
CA SER A 85 -25.45 24.77 21.99
C SER A 85 -24.57 25.17 20.80
N LEU A 86 -24.67 24.47 19.68
CA LEU A 86 -23.87 24.76 18.49
C LEU A 86 -24.64 25.72 17.59
N ASP A 87 -24.42 27.02 17.83
CA ASP A 87 -24.95 28.09 16.98
C ASP A 87 -24.22 28.08 15.63
N LEU A 88 -24.71 27.23 14.73
CA LEU A 88 -24.21 27.04 13.38
C LEU A 88 -24.88 28.01 12.38
N SER A 89 -25.59 29.03 12.87
CA SER A 89 -26.29 30.03 12.04
C SER A 89 -25.34 30.78 11.08
N VAL A 90 -24.08 31.00 11.49
CA VAL A 90 -23.06 31.69 10.69
C VAL A 90 -22.64 30.90 9.43
N LEU A 91 -22.77 29.57 9.44
CA LEU A 91 -22.36 28.73 8.30
C LEU A 91 -23.53 28.43 7.34
N SER A 92 -24.77 28.58 7.79
CA SER A 92 -25.99 28.30 7.01
C SER A 92 -26.31 29.40 5.99
N ASP A 93 -25.99 30.65 6.33
CA ASP A 93 -26.33 31.85 5.55
C ASP A 93 -25.30 32.16 4.45
N ASN A 94 -24.98 31.15 3.63
CA ASN A 94 -23.98 31.26 2.57
C ASN A 94 -24.62 31.16 1.17
N LYS A 95 -23.96 31.73 0.16
CA LYS A 95 -24.50 31.76 -1.23
C LYS A 95 -24.63 30.37 -1.86
N ILE A 96 -23.99 29.35 -1.27
CA ILE A 96 -23.96 27.96 -1.77
C ILE A 96 -25.24 27.22 -1.36
N THR A 97 -25.69 27.34 -0.10
CA THR A 97 -26.97 26.78 0.34
C THR A 97 -28.14 27.32 -0.48
N ASN A 98 -28.12 28.61 -0.84
CA ASN A 98 -29.14 29.22 -1.70
C ASN A 98 -29.17 28.66 -3.13
N LEU A 99 -28.05 28.18 -3.70
CA LEU A 99 -28.01 27.55 -5.03
C LEU A 99 -28.58 26.11 -5.02
N PHE A 100 -28.52 25.42 -3.88
CA PHE A 100 -29.05 24.07 -3.69
C PHE A 100 -30.40 24.04 -2.93
N SER A 101 -30.95 25.21 -2.60
CA SER A 101 -32.20 25.39 -1.84
C SER A 101 -33.45 24.79 -2.52
N GLY A 102 -33.42 24.61 -3.84
CA GLY A 102 -34.48 23.94 -4.60
C GLY A 102 -34.53 22.42 -4.42
N PHE A 103 -33.54 21.82 -3.74
CA PHE A 103 -33.44 20.36 -3.55
C PHE A 103 -33.66 20.00 -2.08
N SER A 104 -34.91 19.65 -1.73
CA SER A 104 -35.26 19.20 -0.39
C SER A 104 -34.76 17.76 -0.17
N ILE A 105 -33.62 17.62 0.52
CA ILE A 105 -33.08 16.31 0.89
C ILE A 105 -33.92 15.73 2.04
N PRO A 106 -34.53 14.53 1.89
CA PRO A 106 -35.31 13.94 2.97
C PRO A 106 -34.40 13.54 4.15
N LYS A 107 -34.87 13.76 5.38
CA LYS A 107 -34.09 13.51 6.62
C LYS A 107 -33.54 12.08 6.70
N THR A 108 -34.30 11.09 6.24
CA THR A 108 -33.89 9.68 6.16
C THR A 108 -32.67 9.46 5.27
N LEU A 109 -32.57 10.19 4.15
CA LEU A 109 -31.42 10.09 3.25
C LEU A 109 -30.17 10.72 3.87
N THR A 110 -30.31 11.83 4.58
CA THR A 110 -29.21 12.43 5.34
C THR A 110 -28.68 11.47 6.40
N TYR A 111 -29.56 10.86 7.22
CA TYR A 111 -29.12 9.87 8.21
C TYR A 111 -28.47 8.64 7.58
N ALA A 112 -29.01 8.16 6.46
CA ALA A 112 -28.43 7.05 5.71
C ALA A 112 -27.02 7.38 5.22
N VAL A 113 -26.80 8.54 4.58
CA VAL A 113 -25.49 8.97 4.07
C VAL A 113 -24.46 9.08 5.20
N VAL A 114 -24.84 9.67 6.33
CA VAL A 114 -23.96 9.79 7.51
C VAL A 114 -23.58 8.41 8.05
N LEU A 115 -24.55 7.51 8.20
CA LEU A 115 -24.32 6.15 8.72
C LEU A 115 -23.46 5.32 7.76
N PHE A 116 -23.77 5.36 6.46
CA PHE A 116 -22.98 4.66 5.44
C PHE A 116 -21.55 5.19 5.37
N GLY A 117 -21.36 6.51 5.40
CA GLY A 117 -20.03 7.08 5.37
C GLY A 117 -19.21 6.74 6.64
N LEU A 118 -19.85 6.70 7.81
CA LEU A 118 -19.21 6.21 9.04
C LEU A 118 -18.82 4.72 8.93
N MET A 119 -19.69 3.90 8.35
CA MET A 119 -19.40 2.50 8.05
C MET A 119 -18.19 2.35 7.11
N PHE A 120 -18.10 3.16 6.04
CA PHE A 120 -16.93 3.17 5.15
C PHE A 120 -15.64 3.57 5.88
N CYS A 121 -15.68 4.56 6.77
CA CYS A 121 -14.53 4.95 7.58
C CYS A 121 -13.96 3.81 8.43
N ILE A 122 -14.82 2.88 8.87
CA ILE A 122 -14.42 1.69 9.64
C ILE A 122 -13.97 0.55 8.70
N GLN A 123 -14.68 0.36 7.58
CA GLN A 123 -14.39 -0.74 6.65
C GLN A 123 -13.01 -0.63 6.01
N ILE A 124 -12.58 0.58 5.65
CA ILE A 124 -11.33 0.75 4.92
C ILE A 124 -10.08 0.40 5.76
N PRO A 125 -9.91 0.81 7.04
CA PRO A 125 -8.80 0.36 7.86
C PRO A 125 -8.85 -1.15 8.16
N LEU A 126 -10.05 -1.72 8.30
CA LEU A 126 -10.24 -3.18 8.48
C LEU A 126 -9.71 -3.95 7.25
N LEU A 127 -10.10 -3.51 6.06
CA LEU A 127 -9.67 -4.12 4.80
C LEU A 127 -8.16 -3.94 4.57
N LYS A 128 -7.63 -2.75 4.90
CA LYS A 128 -6.19 -2.47 4.87
C LYS A 128 -5.41 -3.39 5.81
N SER A 129 -5.90 -3.61 7.03
CA SER A 129 -5.27 -4.52 8.00
C SER A 129 -5.24 -5.96 7.50
N HIS A 130 -6.37 -6.44 6.96
CA HIS A 130 -6.49 -7.80 6.43
C HIS A 130 -5.55 -8.06 5.24
N PHE A 131 -5.44 -7.13 4.29
CA PHE A 131 -4.50 -7.25 3.17
C PHE A 131 -3.04 -7.13 3.60
N ASN A 132 -2.73 -6.25 4.57
CA ASN A 132 -1.38 -6.10 5.09
C ASN A 132 -0.88 -7.38 5.77
N GLN A 133 -1.76 -8.12 6.46
CA GLN A 133 -1.43 -9.40 7.07
C GLN A 133 -1.16 -10.51 6.04
N ARG A 134 -1.83 -10.47 4.88
CA ARG A 134 -1.60 -11.46 3.81
C ARG A 134 -0.34 -11.23 2.98
N LEU A 135 0.14 -9.99 2.91
CA LEU A 135 1.33 -9.61 2.12
C LEU A 135 2.63 -9.64 2.95
N GLN A 136 2.54 -9.85 4.27
CA GLN A 136 3.69 -10.02 5.18
C GLN A 136 4.05 -11.50 5.45
N ASN A 137 3.27 -12.45 4.93
CA ASN A 137 3.62 -13.87 4.85
C ASN A 137 4.02 -14.24 3.42
#